data_AF-A0A3A8NK31-F1
#
_entry.id   AF-A0A3A8NK31-F1
#
_cell.length_a   1.000
_cell.length_b   1.000
_cell.length_c   1.000
_cell.angle_alpha   90.00
_cell.angle_beta   90.00
_cell.angle_gamma   90.00
#
_symmetry.space_group_name_H-M   'P 1'
#
loop_
_entity.id
_entity.type
_entity.pdbx_description
1 polymer ?
#
loop_
_entity_poly.entity_id
_entity_poly.type
_entity_poly.pdbx_seq_one_letter_code
_entity_poly.pdbx_strand_id
1 'polypeptide(L)'
;MGYKIPMLGWLPDPLDPRDLTVRAPEVVRSMDAIMPRLSPRGAVVAAAGPVASSVGPLRVDLRKWCSSVENQGSVGSCTANAVVGAYEYFQRRTTGENVEASRFFLY
;
A
#
# COMPACT_ATOMS: atom_id res chain seq x y z
N MET A 1 27.98 -9.36 9.09
CA MET A 1 27.19 -8.75 10.19
C MET A 1 25.89 -9.54 10.28
N GLY A 2 25.68 -10.38 11.29
CA GLY A 2 24.44 -11.16 11.43
C GLY A 2 23.42 -10.34 12.20
N TYR A 3 22.27 -10.01 11.60
CA TYR A 3 21.19 -9.35 12.32
C TYR A 3 20.52 -10.36 13.26
N LYS A 4 20.51 -10.08 14.57
CA LYS A 4 19.60 -10.75 15.50
C LYS A 4 18.29 -9.99 15.49
N ILE A 5 17.25 -10.54 14.86
CA ILE A 5 15.94 -9.91 14.78
C ILE A 5 15.01 -10.56 15.81
N PRO A 6 14.62 -9.87 16.89
CA PRO A 6 13.67 -10.41 17.86
C PRO A 6 12.24 -10.25 17.35
N MET A 7 11.50 -11.37 17.23
CA MET A 7 10.08 -11.54 16.85
C MET A 7 9.60 -10.95 15.51
N LEU A 8 10.05 -9.76 15.12
CA LEU A 8 9.83 -9.18 13.80
C LEU A 8 10.88 -9.74 12.83
N GLY A 9 10.71 -9.48 11.53
CA GLY A 9 11.68 -9.89 10.50
C GLY A 9 11.95 -8.84 9.44
N TRP A 10 11.65 -7.57 9.73
CA TRP A 10 12.07 -6.47 8.88
C TRP A 10 13.60 -6.30 8.96
N LEU A 11 14.21 -6.09 7.80
CA LEU A 11 15.61 -5.74 7.64
C LEU A 11 15.69 -4.46 6.82
N PRO A 12 16.68 -3.58 7.07
CA PRO A 12 16.92 -2.42 6.21
C PRO A 12 17.27 -2.85 4.79
N ASP A 13 16.57 -2.29 3.80
CA ASP A 13 16.88 -2.51 2.40
C ASP A 13 18.23 -1.87 2.02
N PRO A 14 19.06 -2.54 1.21
CA PRO A 14 20.25 -1.92 0.65
C PRO A 14 19.85 -0.81 -0.33
N LEU A 15 20.68 0.23 -0.45
CA LEU A 15 20.45 1.28 -1.43
C LEU A 15 20.61 0.74 -2.86
N ASP A 16 19.58 0.89 -3.69
CA ASP A 16 19.64 0.62 -5.12
C ASP A 16 19.41 1.92 -5.93
N PRO A 17 20.34 2.36 -6.78
CA PRO A 17 20.16 3.56 -7.61
C PRO A 17 19.00 3.44 -8.62
N ARG A 18 18.43 2.25 -8.82
CA ARG A 18 17.28 2.00 -9.68
C ARG A 18 15.94 2.20 -8.98
N ASP A 19 15.92 2.45 -7.66
CA ASP A 19 14.68 2.63 -6.91
C ASP A 19 13.87 3.83 -7.42
N LEU A 20 12.62 3.57 -7.77
CA LEU A 20 11.73 4.58 -8.32
C LEU A 20 11.19 5.50 -7.23
N THR A 21 11.23 6.80 -7.48
CA THR A 21 10.54 7.78 -6.63
C THR A 21 9.11 7.99 -7.10
N VAL A 22 8.27 8.55 -6.23
CA VAL A 22 6.88 8.95 -6.59
C VAL A 22 6.80 9.96 -7.74
N ARG A 23 7.93 10.57 -8.13
CA ARG A 23 8.04 11.54 -9.23
C ARG A 23 8.57 10.92 -10.52
N ALA A 24 8.99 9.66 -10.50
CA ALA A 24 9.53 8.98 -11.67
C ALA A 24 8.45 8.93 -12.78
N PRO A 25 8.76 9.29 -14.04
CA PRO A 25 7.77 9.37 -15.12
C PRO A 25 6.93 8.10 -15.29
N GLU A 26 7.53 6.92 -15.12
CA GLU A 26 6.85 5.61 -15.16
C GLU A 26 5.86 5.42 -14.02
N VAL A 27 6.16 5.93 -12.83
CA VAL A 27 5.26 5.86 -11.67
C VAL A 27 4.09 6.80 -11.90
N VAL A 28 4.33 8.03 -12.35
CA VAL A 28 3.27 8.99 -12.67
C VAL A 28 2.31 8.42 -13.73
N ARG A 29 2.84 7.88 -14.83
CA ARG A 29 2.02 7.23 -15.87
C ARG A 29 1.18 6.06 -15.32
N SER A 30 1.78 5.23 -14.46
CA SER A 30 1.08 4.09 -13.87
C SER A 30 -0.03 4.54 -12.91
N MET A 31 0.23 5.57 -12.11
CA MET A 31 -0.76 6.16 -11.21
C MET A 31 -1.91 6.76 -12.01
N ASP A 32 -1.64 7.56 -13.05
CA ASP A 32 -2.68 8.16 -13.89
C ASP A 32 -3.62 7.11 -14.51
N ALA A 33 -3.08 5.94 -14.89
CA ALA A 33 -3.86 4.83 -15.43
C ALA A 33 -4.72 4.11 -14.36
N ILE A 34 -4.27 4.06 -13.10
CA ILE A 34 -4.93 3.32 -12.01
C ILE A 34 -5.92 4.20 -11.23
N MET A 35 -5.66 5.50 -11.13
CA MET A 35 -6.46 6.45 -10.34
C MET A 35 -7.97 6.35 -10.62
N PRO A 36 -8.46 6.25 -11.88
CA PRO A 36 -9.89 6.11 -12.16
C PRO A 36 -10.53 4.88 -11.48
N ARG A 37 -9.78 3.78 -11.33
CA ARG A 37 -10.24 2.54 -10.68
C ARG A 37 -10.21 2.62 -9.15
N LEU A 38 -9.38 3.48 -8.58
CA LEU A 38 -9.28 3.67 -7.13
C LEU A 38 -10.31 4.65 -6.56
N SER A 39 -11.01 5.37 -7.44
CA SER A 39 -12.11 6.28 -7.12
C SER A 39 -13.40 6.03 -7.93
N PRO A 40 -14.01 4.81 -7.92
CA PRO A 40 -15.21 4.52 -8.72
C PRO A 40 -16.47 5.28 -8.27
N ARG A 41 -16.43 5.98 -7.13
CA ARG A 41 -17.51 6.83 -6.63
C ARG A 41 -16.94 8.09 -5.95
N GLY A 42 -16.91 9.20 -6.66
CA GLY A 42 -16.97 10.55 -6.08
C GLY A 42 -15.89 10.99 -5.08
N ALA A 43 -14.67 10.44 -5.13
CA ALA A 43 -13.57 10.84 -4.21
C ALA A 43 -12.44 11.64 -4.87
N VAL A 44 -12.48 11.84 -6.18
CA VAL A 44 -11.83 13.00 -6.80
C VAL A 44 -12.90 14.07 -6.94
N VAL A 45 -13.07 14.85 -5.88
CA VAL A 45 -13.47 16.24 -6.09
C VAL A 45 -12.29 16.83 -6.85
N ALA A 46 -12.37 16.85 -8.17
CA ALA A 46 -11.61 17.79 -8.96
C ALA A 46 -12.08 19.17 -8.49
N ALA A 47 -11.42 19.72 -7.48
CA ALA A 47 -11.52 21.12 -7.16
C ALA A 47 -10.78 21.88 -8.27
N ALA A 48 -11.39 21.92 -9.46
CA ALA A 48 -11.16 22.97 -10.43
C ALA A 48 -11.83 24.23 -9.86
N GLY A 49 -11.13 24.87 -8.94
CA GLY A 49 -11.51 26.09 -8.22
C GLY A 49 -10.27 26.67 -7.55
N PRO A 50 -10.17 28.00 -7.37
CA PRO A 50 -8.89 28.67 -7.20
C PRO A 50 -8.21 28.23 -5.90
N VAL A 51 -7.00 27.69 -6.05
CA VAL A 51 -5.99 27.45 -5.01
C VAL A 51 -6.52 26.67 -3.79
N ALA A 52 -6.84 25.38 -3.99
CA ALA A 52 -6.99 24.46 -2.88
C ALA A 52 -5.68 24.42 -2.07
N SER A 53 -5.77 24.75 -0.78
CA SER A 53 -4.71 24.64 0.22
C SER A 53 -3.90 23.35 0.04
N SER A 54 -2.58 23.43 0.10
CA SER A 54 -1.61 22.32 -0.06
C SER A 54 -1.73 21.21 1.00
N VAL A 55 -2.73 21.30 1.87
CA VAL A 55 -2.96 20.38 2.99
C VAL A 55 -4.12 19.47 2.59
N GLY A 56 -3.82 18.18 2.44
CA GLY A 56 -4.85 17.14 2.25
C GLY A 56 -5.84 17.08 3.43
N PRO A 57 -6.85 16.20 3.37
CA PRO A 57 -7.81 16.04 4.46
C PRO A 57 -7.10 15.74 5.78
N LEU A 58 -7.52 16.43 6.85
CA LEU A 58 -6.95 16.29 8.21
C LEU A 58 -7.10 14.87 8.78
N ARG A 59 -8.04 14.08 8.25
CA ARG A 59 -8.32 12.69 8.63
C ARG A 59 -8.70 11.88 7.40
N VAL A 60 -8.09 10.71 7.24
CA VAL A 60 -8.40 9.76 6.17
C VAL A 60 -8.62 8.39 6.81
N ASP A 61 -9.76 7.76 6.51
CA ASP A 61 -10.04 6.38 6.94
C ASP A 61 -10.11 5.46 5.71
N LEU A 62 -9.16 4.52 5.66
CA LEU A 62 -9.01 3.55 4.58
C LEU A 62 -9.47 2.14 4.97
N ARG A 63 -9.90 1.94 6.24
CA ARG A 63 -10.11 0.61 6.82
C ARG A 63 -11.16 -0.23 6.10
N LYS A 64 -12.15 0.40 5.47
CA LYS A 64 -13.19 -0.31 4.70
C LYS A 64 -12.63 -1.16 3.54
N TRP A 65 -11.40 -0.90 3.10
CA TRP A 65 -10.73 -1.68 2.07
C TRP A 65 -9.64 -2.61 2.62
N CYS A 66 -9.24 -2.48 3.89
CA CYS A 66 -8.20 -3.32 4.48
C CYS A 66 -8.75 -4.70 4.87
N SER A 67 -7.95 -5.76 4.70
CA SER A 67 -8.25 -7.10 5.25
C SER A 67 -8.33 -7.09 6.78
N SER A 68 -8.78 -8.22 7.34
CA SER A 68 -8.70 -8.49 8.78
C SER A 68 -7.27 -8.34 9.28
N VAL A 69 -7.13 -8.04 10.58
CA VAL A 69 -5.82 -8.09 11.22
C VAL A 69 -5.40 -9.54 11.38
N GLU A 70 -4.19 -9.84 10.95
CA GLU A 70 -3.65 -11.19 10.90
C GLU A 70 -2.67 -11.46 12.05
N ASN A 71 -2.55 -12.72 12.44
CA ASN A 71 -1.62 -13.14 13.47
C ASN A 71 -0.38 -13.78 12.83
N GLN A 72 0.73 -13.05 12.81
CA GLN A 72 2.02 -13.57 12.30
C GLN A 72 2.62 -14.69 13.18
N GLY A 73 2.13 -14.87 14.41
CA GLY A 73 2.69 -15.81 15.37
C GLY A 73 4.12 -15.43 15.80
N SER A 74 4.96 -16.44 16.02
CA SER A 74 6.33 -16.28 16.48
C SER A 74 7.37 -16.29 15.36
N VAL A 75 6.96 -16.14 14.10
CA VAL A 75 7.87 -16.06 12.94
C VAL A 75 8.09 -14.62 12.52
N GLY A 76 9.25 -14.34 11.91
CA GLY A 76 9.62 -13.01 11.44
C GLY A 76 8.92 -12.57 10.14
N SER A 77 7.64 -12.90 9.95
CA SER A 77 6.93 -12.68 8.68
C SER A 77 6.24 -11.30 8.56
N CYS A 78 6.66 -10.30 9.36
CA CYS A 78 5.99 -9.00 9.39
C CYS A 78 5.98 -8.28 8.04
N THR A 79 7.05 -8.38 7.25
CA THR A 79 7.12 -7.80 5.89
C THR A 79 6.14 -8.48 4.95
N ALA A 80 6.05 -9.82 5.00
CA ALA A 80 5.09 -10.56 4.20
C ALA A 80 3.63 -10.21 4.56
N ASN A 81 3.32 -10.06 5.86
CA ASN A 81 2.01 -9.61 6.32
C ASN A 81 1.67 -8.20 5.81
N ALA A 82 2.62 -7.25 5.88
CA ALA A 82 2.42 -5.89 5.41
C ALA A 82 2.18 -5.83 3.89
N VAL A 83 2.99 -6.55 3.10
CA VAL A 83 2.88 -6.58 1.64
C VAL A 83 1.59 -7.26 1.18
N VAL A 84 1.25 -8.41 1.78
CA VAL A 84 -0.01 -9.09 1.47
C VAL A 84 -1.22 -8.23 1.86
N GLY A 85 -1.19 -7.57 3.01
CA GLY A 85 -2.26 -6.64 3.41
C GLY A 85 -2.42 -5.47 2.42
N ALA A 86 -1.32 -4.93 1.89
CA ALA A 86 -1.35 -3.90 0.86
C ALA A 86 -1.93 -4.42 -0.48
N TYR A 87 -1.55 -5.64 -0.88
CA TYR A 87 -2.10 -6.30 -2.07
C TYR A 87 -3.61 -6.53 -1.94
N GLU A 88 -4.06 -7.13 -0.84
CA GLU A 88 -5.47 -7.39 -0.55
C GLU A 88 -6.28 -6.09 -0.50
N TYR A 89 -5.70 -5.01 0.06
CA TYR A 89 -6.28 -3.68 0.05
C TYR A 89 -6.55 -3.16 -1.36
N PHE A 90 -5.56 -3.22 -2.26
CA PHE A 90 -5.73 -2.73 -3.62
C PHE A 90 -6.67 -3.60 -4.45
N GLN A 91 -6.65 -4.92 -4.25
CA GLN A 91 -7.62 -5.83 -4.86
C GLN A 91 -9.04 -5.43 -4.46
N ARG A 92 -9.31 -5.34 -3.15
CA ARG A 92 -10.63 -4.94 -2.65
C ARG A 92 -11.03 -3.54 -3.10
N ARG A 93 -10.08 -2.61 -3.15
CA ARG A 93 -10.36 -1.23 -3.53
C ARG A 93 -10.66 -1.06 -5.02
N THR A 94 -10.08 -1.89 -5.88
CA THR A 94 -10.23 -1.78 -7.35
C THR A 94 -11.31 -2.69 -7.92
N THR A 95 -11.47 -3.89 -7.39
CA THR A 95 -12.44 -4.89 -7.89
C THR A 95 -13.63 -5.11 -6.96
N GLY A 96 -13.50 -4.77 -5.68
CA GLY A 96 -14.50 -5.09 -4.64
C GLY A 96 -14.39 -6.51 -4.09
N GLU A 97 -13.43 -7.30 -4.57
CA GLU A 97 -13.27 -8.70 -4.17
C GLU A 97 -12.35 -8.86 -2.96
N ASN A 98 -12.62 -9.88 -2.15
CA ASN A 98 -11.75 -10.30 -1.06
C ASN A 98 -10.86 -11.45 -1.56
N VAL A 99 -9.55 -11.25 -1.51
CA VAL A 99 -8.57 -12.31 -1.73
C VAL A 99 -7.88 -12.59 -0.40
N GLU A 100 -7.58 -13.87 -0.16
CA GLU A 100 -6.80 -14.34 0.99
C GLU A 100 -5.47 -14.85 0.46
N ALA A 101 -4.52 -13.94 0.30
CA ALA A 101 -3.23 -14.28 -0.28
C ALA A 101 -2.32 -14.96 0.77
N SER A 102 -1.57 -15.98 0.33
CA SER A 102 -0.71 -16.75 1.23
C SER A 102 0.49 -15.92 1.68
N ARG A 103 0.51 -15.58 2.98
CA ARG A 103 1.63 -14.87 3.62
C ARG A 103 2.88 -15.74 3.70
N PHE A 104 2.72 -17.05 3.82
CA PHE A 104 3.83 -18.01 3.81
C PHE A 104 4.37 -18.31 2.41
N PHE A 105 3.63 -17.99 1.35
CA PHE A 105 4.20 -18.03 0.00
C PHE A 105 5.17 -16.87 -0.22
N LEU A 106 4.91 -15.70 0.38
CA LEU A 106 5.76 -14.53 0.27
C LEU A 106 6.94 -14.52 1.26
N TYR A 107 6.73 -15.07 2.46
CA TYR A 107 7.76 -15.17 3.51
C TYR A 107 8.79 -16.26 3.21
#